data_AF-A0A7J4PLE8-F1
#
_entry.id   AF-A0A7J4PLE8-F1
#
_cell.length_a   1.000
_cell.length_b   1.000
_cell.length_c   1.000
_cell.angle_alpha   90.00
_cell.angle_beta   90.00
_cell.angle_gamma   90.00
#
_symmetry.space_group_name_H-M   'P 1'
#
loop_
_entity.id
_entity.type
_entity.pdbx_description
1 polymer ?
#
loop_
_entity_poly.entity_id
_entity_poly.type
_entity_poly.pdbx_seq_one_letter_code
_entity_poly.pdbx_strand_id
1 'polypeptide(L)'
;MEEGKIKNTITRSFELKDYNIEGTELSGFWADLLSKEELTVDVNYKPEDKAAFTPEEVGKISKEICRKCDWFEAELPKNINCEVTFKDFEEKIYQAEQPDFEIDPKELEEIKVMYRFFVAYYV
;
A
#
# COMPACT_ATOMS: atom_id res chain seq x y z
N MET A 1 27.98 21.82 -4.48
CA MET A 1 26.69 21.10 -4.58
C MET A 1 27.04 19.64 -4.67
N GLU A 2 26.83 18.86 -3.62
CA GLU A 2 26.95 17.41 -3.76
C GLU A 2 25.76 16.96 -4.61
N GLU A 3 26.03 16.55 -5.84
CA GLU A 3 25.11 15.77 -6.66
C GLU A 3 24.85 14.45 -5.91
N GLY A 4 23.85 14.47 -5.04
CA GLY A 4 23.41 13.30 -4.29
C GLY A 4 23.00 12.23 -5.28
N LYS A 5 23.87 11.24 -5.49
CA LYS A 5 23.59 10.03 -6.27
C LYS A 5 22.20 9.53 -5.90
N ILE A 6 21.29 9.54 -6.88
CA ILE A 6 19.99 8.90 -6.78
C ILE A 6 20.24 7.48 -6.26
N LYS A 7 19.72 7.17 -5.06
CA LYS A 7 19.90 5.87 -4.45
C LYS A 7 18.97 4.89 -5.16
N ASN A 8 19.53 4.06 -6.03
CA ASN A 8 18.81 2.97 -6.71
C ASN A 8 18.61 1.76 -5.79
N THR A 9 18.27 2.02 -4.53
CA THR A 9 18.13 0.98 -3.50
C THR A 9 17.11 1.46 -2.47
N ILE A 10 16.16 0.59 -2.15
CA ILE A 10 15.19 0.82 -1.07
C ILE A 10 15.97 0.77 0.25
N THR A 11 16.25 1.93 0.82
CA THR A 11 17.06 2.08 2.06
C THR A 11 16.23 2.53 3.26
N ARG A 12 14.96 2.85 3.04
CA ARG A 12 13.96 3.17 4.07
C ARG A 12 12.95 2.03 4.08
N SER A 13 12.75 1.44 5.25
CA SER A 13 11.65 0.52 5.53
C SER A 13 10.60 1.24 6.37
N PHE A 14 9.34 0.99 6.09
CA PHE A 14 8.24 1.43 6.93
C PHE A 14 7.97 0.40 8.03
N GLU A 15 7.56 0.87 9.20
CA GLU A 15 7.20 0.01 10.32
C GLU A 15 5.73 -0.40 10.24
N LEU A 16 5.36 -1.47 10.93
CA LEU A 16 3.97 -1.95 11.03
C LEU A 16 2.95 -0.81 11.28
N LYS A 17 3.30 0.13 12.18
CA LYS A 17 2.44 1.26 12.55
C LYS A 17 2.13 2.20 11.38
N ASP A 18 3.03 2.30 10.40
CA ASP A 18 2.87 3.17 9.24
C ASP A 18 1.75 2.62 8.32
N TYR A 19 1.42 1.33 8.44
CA TYR A 19 0.33 0.68 7.71
C TYR A 19 -1.01 0.74 8.44
N ASN A 20 -1.08 1.15 9.71
CA ASN A 20 -2.33 1.18 10.47
C ASN A 20 -3.36 2.15 9.89
N ILE A 21 -4.62 1.72 9.79
CA ILE A 21 -5.77 2.55 9.42
C ILE A 21 -6.74 2.58 10.61
N GLU A 22 -7.28 3.76 10.93
CA GLU A 22 -8.24 3.91 12.03
C GLU A 22 -9.49 3.04 11.81
N GLY A 23 -9.98 2.40 12.88
CA GLY A 23 -11.11 1.46 12.82
C GLY A 23 -10.77 0.09 12.24
N THR A 24 -9.46 -0.20 12.06
CA THR A 24 -8.96 -1.51 11.61
C THR A 24 -7.86 -2.01 12.53
N GLU A 25 -7.78 -3.32 12.66
CA GLU A 25 -6.62 -3.99 13.22
C GLU A 25 -5.88 -4.76 12.10
N LEU A 26 -4.55 -4.82 12.22
CA LEU A 26 -3.73 -5.59 11.30
C LEU A 26 -3.73 -7.06 11.72
N SER A 27 -4.48 -7.88 10.98
CA SER A 27 -4.50 -9.34 11.11
C SER A 27 -3.34 -10.01 10.38
N GLY A 28 -2.70 -9.31 9.43
CA GLY A 28 -1.59 -9.80 8.65
C GLY A 28 -0.63 -8.70 8.17
N PHE A 29 0.68 -8.97 8.21
CA PHE A 29 1.75 -8.02 7.84
C PHE A 29 3.06 -8.72 7.43
N TRP A 30 3.23 -9.12 6.17
CA TRP A 30 4.42 -9.85 5.72
C TRP A 30 5.21 -8.99 4.73
N ALA A 31 6.52 -8.84 4.95
CA ALA A 31 7.38 -8.04 4.08
C ALA A 31 8.45 -8.91 3.42
N ASP A 32 8.52 -8.88 2.09
CA ASP A 32 9.42 -9.68 1.27
C ASP A 32 10.28 -8.77 0.38
N LEU A 33 11.59 -8.77 0.63
CA LEU A 33 12.56 -8.08 -0.21
C LEU A 33 12.93 -8.97 -1.41
N LEU A 34 12.24 -8.78 -2.53
CA LEU A 34 12.44 -9.56 -3.76
C LEU A 34 13.79 -9.24 -4.40
N SER A 35 14.21 -7.99 -4.35
CA SER A 35 15.53 -7.54 -4.77
C SER A 35 15.93 -6.25 -4.06
N LYS A 36 17.17 -5.78 -4.28
CA LYS A 36 17.60 -4.45 -3.80
C LYS A 36 16.75 -3.29 -4.36
N GLU A 37 16.00 -3.55 -5.44
CA GLU A 37 15.18 -2.59 -6.18
C GLU A 37 13.68 -2.82 -5.99
N GLU A 38 13.27 -3.88 -5.28
CA GLU A 38 11.87 -4.27 -5.17
C GLU A 38 11.55 -4.90 -3.82
N LEU A 39 10.56 -4.33 -3.14
CA LEU A 39 10.04 -4.76 -1.84
C LEU A 39 8.52 -4.90 -1.95
N THR A 40 7.98 -6.01 -1.48
CA THR A 40 6.53 -6.21 -1.33
C THR A 40 6.16 -6.30 0.14
N VAL A 41 5.02 -5.71 0.51
CA VAL A 41 4.47 -5.74 1.86
C VAL A 41 2.99 -6.12 1.79
N ASP A 42 2.70 -7.36 2.16
CA ASP A 42 1.34 -7.88 2.32
C ASP A 42 0.74 -7.41 3.63
N VAL A 43 -0.44 -6.80 3.55
CA VAL A 43 -1.16 -6.28 4.72
C VAL A 43 -2.61 -6.74 4.66
N ASN A 44 -3.09 -7.26 5.78
CA ASN A 44 -4.48 -7.63 5.96
C ASN A 44 -5.12 -6.74 7.03
N TYR A 45 -6.24 -6.13 6.69
CA TYR A 45 -7.04 -5.30 7.59
C TYR A 45 -8.33 -6.04 7.95
N LYS A 46 -8.63 -6.17 9.23
CA LYS A 46 -9.94 -6.61 9.73
C LYS A 46 -10.56 -5.52 10.61
N PRO A 47 -11.90 -5.45 10.73
CA PRO A 47 -12.53 -4.44 11.58
C PRO A 47 -12.27 -4.75 13.06
N GLU A 48 -12.01 -3.74 13.88
CA GLU A 48 -11.62 -3.93 15.30
C GLU A 48 -12.74 -4.53 16.17
N ASP A 49 -13.98 -4.08 15.98
CA ASP A 49 -15.09 -4.35 16.92
C ASP A 49 -16.22 -5.22 16.33
N LYS A 50 -15.99 -5.88 15.19
CA LYS A 50 -17.03 -6.66 14.51
C LYS A 50 -16.47 -7.74 13.58
N ALA A 51 -17.37 -8.53 13.00
CA ALA A 51 -16.99 -9.67 12.15
C ALA A 51 -16.62 -9.29 10.71
N ALA A 52 -17.20 -8.21 10.16
CA ALA A 52 -16.99 -7.82 8.77
C ALA A 52 -17.18 -6.30 8.55
N PHE A 53 -16.50 -5.77 7.54
CA PHE A 53 -16.73 -4.44 7.00
C PHE A 53 -18.00 -4.42 6.16
N THR A 54 -18.81 -3.39 6.34
CA THR A 54 -19.89 -3.05 5.41
C THR A 54 -19.31 -2.55 4.08
N PRO A 55 -20.07 -2.60 2.97
CA PRO A 55 -19.63 -2.01 1.69
C PRO A 55 -19.20 -0.54 1.81
N GLU A 56 -19.87 0.26 2.65
CA GLU A 56 -19.49 1.65 2.87
C GLU A 56 -18.10 1.78 3.51
N GLU A 57 -17.80 0.94 4.49
CA GLU A 57 -16.49 0.94 5.16
C GLU A 57 -15.40 0.41 4.25
N VAL A 58 -15.67 -0.64 3.47
CA VAL A 58 -14.74 -1.10 2.43
C VAL A 58 -14.38 0.03 1.48
N GLY A 59 -15.36 0.85 1.07
CA GLY A 59 -15.11 2.04 0.26
C GLY A 59 -14.26 3.10 0.96
N LYS A 60 -14.42 3.30 2.27
CA LYS A 60 -13.62 4.25 3.07
C LYS A 60 -12.19 3.73 3.29
N ILE A 61 -12.04 2.51 3.77
CA ILE A 61 -10.74 1.89 4.06
C ILE A 61 -9.90 1.80 2.79
N SER A 62 -10.51 1.43 1.65
CA SER A 62 -9.78 1.38 0.39
C SER A 62 -9.24 2.73 -0.07
N LYS A 63 -9.96 3.84 0.23
CA LYS A 63 -9.45 5.20 0.00
C LYS A 63 -8.29 5.54 0.94
N GLU A 64 -8.35 5.14 2.20
CA GLU A 64 -7.22 5.32 3.12
C GLU A 64 -5.99 4.49 2.71
N ILE A 65 -6.19 3.28 2.19
CA ILE A 65 -5.12 2.45 1.60
C ILE A 65 -4.46 3.17 0.43
N CYS A 66 -5.24 3.77 -0.48
CA CYS A 66 -4.71 4.57 -1.59
C CYS A 66 -3.91 5.78 -1.06
N ARG A 67 -4.45 6.52 -0.08
CA ARG A 67 -3.74 7.65 0.54
C ARG A 67 -2.43 7.23 1.23
N LYS A 68 -2.39 6.03 1.81
CA LYS A 68 -1.14 5.47 2.35
C LYS A 68 -0.15 5.19 1.24
N CYS A 69 -0.58 4.61 0.13
CA CYS A 69 0.26 4.41 -1.05
C CYS A 69 0.86 5.74 -1.54
N ASP A 70 0.05 6.80 -1.63
CA ASP A 70 0.52 8.15 -1.97
C ASP A 70 1.55 8.69 -0.96
N TRP A 71 1.24 8.57 0.34
CA TRP A 71 2.14 9.01 1.40
C TRP A 71 3.47 8.26 1.39
N PHE A 72 3.41 6.95 1.19
CA PHE A 72 4.59 6.10 1.07
C PHE A 72 5.50 6.54 -0.08
N GLU A 73 4.94 6.78 -1.27
CA GLU A 73 5.71 7.27 -2.41
C GLU A 73 6.32 8.65 -2.14
N ALA A 74 5.55 9.58 -1.57
CA ALA A 74 6.02 10.92 -1.24
C ALA A 74 7.17 10.93 -0.20
N GLU A 75 7.23 9.92 0.67
CA GLU A 75 8.27 9.75 1.69
C GLU A 75 9.56 9.06 1.15
N LEU A 76 9.55 8.62 -0.11
CA LEU A 76 10.64 7.93 -0.75
C LEU A 76 11.38 8.82 -1.76
N PRO A 77 12.63 8.47 -2.13
CA PRO A 77 13.30 9.06 -3.28
C PRO A 77 12.43 9.04 -4.53
N LYS A 78 12.47 10.11 -5.33
CA LYS A 78 11.64 10.31 -6.54
C LYS A 78 11.69 9.18 -7.59
N ASN A 79 12.69 8.33 -7.53
CA ASN A 79 12.87 7.19 -8.43
C ASN A 79 12.33 5.88 -7.84
N ILE A 80 11.66 5.91 -6.70
CA ILE A 80 11.04 4.75 -6.09
C ILE A 80 9.53 4.99 -6.07
N ASN A 81 8.81 4.16 -6.80
CA ASN A 81 7.37 4.24 -6.90
C ASN A 81 6.73 3.30 -5.88
N CYS A 82 5.47 3.59 -5.54
CA CYS A 82 4.61 2.74 -4.74
C CYS A 82 3.34 2.41 -5.54
N GLU A 83 2.96 1.13 -5.54
CA GLU A 83 1.65 0.69 -5.97
C GLU A 83 1.05 -0.24 -4.92
N VAL A 84 -0.28 -0.37 -4.89
CA VAL A 84 -0.98 -1.28 -4.00
C VAL A 84 -1.97 -2.13 -4.77
N THR A 85 -1.86 -3.44 -4.61
CA THR A 85 -2.75 -4.44 -5.23
C THR A 85 -3.82 -4.85 -4.23
N PHE A 86 -5.09 -4.70 -4.61
CA PHE A 86 -6.26 -5.11 -3.84
C PHE A 86 -6.66 -6.56 -4.18
N LYS A 87 -6.21 -7.53 -3.37
CA LYS A 87 -6.32 -8.96 -3.68
C LYS A 87 -7.77 -9.45 -3.74
N ASP A 88 -8.65 -8.90 -2.91
CA ASP A 88 -10.06 -9.31 -2.85
C ASP A 88 -10.93 -8.66 -3.96
N PHE A 89 -10.33 -7.82 -4.80
CA PHE A 89 -11.00 -7.02 -5.83
C PHE A 89 -10.35 -7.24 -7.21
N GLU A 90 -10.29 -8.50 -7.65
CA GLU A 90 -9.73 -8.90 -8.95
C GLU A 90 -8.28 -8.43 -9.16
N GLU A 91 -7.51 -8.36 -8.06
CA GLU A 91 -6.14 -7.84 -8.06
C GLU A 91 -6.02 -6.45 -8.67
N LYS A 92 -7.06 -5.60 -8.51
CA LYS A 92 -7.01 -4.19 -8.94
C LYS A 92 -5.79 -3.50 -8.33
N ILE A 93 -5.02 -2.82 -9.18
CA ILE A 93 -3.80 -2.12 -8.79
C ILE A 93 -4.08 -0.63 -8.78
N TYR A 94 -3.77 0.02 -7.66
CA TYR A 94 -3.67 1.45 -7.54
C TYR A 94 -2.19 1.85 -7.59
N GLN A 95 -1.84 2.73 -8.51
CA GLN A 95 -0.55 3.42 -8.48
C GLN A 95 -0.70 4.74 -7.75
N ALA A 96 0.31 5.17 -7.00
CA ALA A 96 0.25 6.45 -6.29
C ALA A 96 -0.13 7.60 -7.25
N GLU A 97 -0.96 8.50 -6.74
CA GLU A 97 -1.53 9.64 -7.47
C GLU A 97 -2.41 9.27 -8.68
N GLN A 98 -2.77 8.00 -8.87
CA GLN A 98 -3.66 7.58 -9.96
C GLN A 98 -5.05 8.22 -9.80
N PRO A 99 -5.54 8.97 -10.80
CA PRO A 99 -6.90 9.52 -10.77
C PRO A 99 -7.95 8.42 -10.99
N ASP A 100 -9.16 8.67 -10.47
CA ASP A 100 -10.37 7.87 -10.75
C ASP A 100 -10.26 6.37 -10.41
N PHE A 101 -9.44 6.02 -9.41
CA PHE A 101 -9.37 4.65 -8.91
C PHE A 101 -10.61 4.29 -8.08
N GLU A 102 -11.31 3.25 -8.51
CA GLU A 102 -12.51 2.74 -7.84
C GLU A 102 -12.46 1.22 -7.71
N ILE A 103 -12.87 0.75 -6.54
CA ILE A 103 -13.18 -0.66 -6.28
C ILE A 103 -14.69 -0.81 -6.12
N ASP A 104 -15.22 -1.98 -6.47
CA ASP A 104 -16.65 -2.29 -6.26
C ASP A 104 -16.85 -2.76 -4.81
N PRO A 105 -17.42 -1.92 -3.91
CA PRO A 105 -17.43 -2.23 -2.49
C PRO A 105 -18.43 -3.34 -2.18
N LYS A 106 -17.98 -4.35 -1.44
CA LYS A 106 -18.78 -5.48 -0.97
C LYS A 106 -18.49 -5.75 0.49
N GLU A 107 -19.35 -6.49 1.17
CA GLU A 107 -19.07 -6.93 2.54
C GLU A 107 -17.87 -7.87 2.55
N LEU A 108 -16.94 -7.65 3.49
CA LEU A 108 -15.71 -8.43 3.62
C LEU A 108 -15.33 -8.59 5.09
N GLU A 109 -14.96 -9.81 5.49
CA GLU A 109 -14.37 -10.08 6.81
C GLU A 109 -13.00 -9.41 6.95
N GLU A 110 -12.26 -9.31 5.85
CA GLU A 110 -10.91 -8.78 5.80
C GLU A 110 -10.65 -8.15 4.42
N ILE A 111 -9.84 -7.08 4.38
CA ILE A 111 -9.31 -6.50 3.15
C ILE A 111 -7.83 -6.86 3.07
N LYS A 112 -7.43 -7.58 2.03
CA LYS A 112 -6.04 -8.00 1.78
C LYS A 112 -5.45 -7.17 0.67
N VAL A 113 -4.31 -6.56 0.95
CA VAL A 113 -3.56 -5.77 -0.04
C VAL A 113 -2.09 -6.13 -0.03
N MET A 114 -1.42 -5.80 -1.13
CA MET A 114 0.03 -5.89 -1.25
C MET A 114 0.55 -4.55 -1.73
N TYR A 115 1.33 -3.87 -0.90
CA TYR A 115 2.09 -2.70 -1.31
C TYR A 115 3.37 -3.16 -2.00
N ARG A 116 3.67 -2.61 -3.16
CA ARG A 116 4.90 -2.86 -3.90
C ARG A 116 5.66 -1.57 -4.05
N PHE A 117 6.91 -1.61 -3.63
CA PHE A 117 7.87 -0.52 -3.75
C PHE A 117 8.91 -0.94 -4.78
N PHE A 118 9.14 -0.12 -5.80
CA PHE A 118 10.07 -0.49 -6.87
C PHE A 118 10.81 0.71 -7.45
N VAL A 119 12.07 0.50 -7.84
CA VAL A 119 12.89 1.53 -8.49
C VAL A 119 12.44 1.72 -9.94
N ALA A 120 12.04 2.93 -10.31
CA ALA A 120 11.77 3.35 -11.67
C ALA A 120 13.06 3.88 -12.34
N TYR A 121 13.39 3.31 -13.50
CA TYR A 121 14.48 3.79 -14.35
C TYR A 121 13.93 4.70 -15.44
N TYR A 122 14.25 5.99 -15.37
CA TYR A 122 14.04 6.90 -16.49
C TYR A 122 15.21 6.74 -17.47
N VAL A 123 14.91 6.25 -18.68
CA VAL A 123 15.87 6.17 -19.80
C VAL A 123 15.79 7.44 -20.64
#